data_AF-A0A951EKW6-F1
#
_entry.id   AF-A0A951EKW6-F1
#
_cell.length_a   1.000
_cell.length_b   1.000
_cell.length_c   1.000
_cell.angle_alpha   90.00
_cell.angle_beta   90.00
_cell.angle_gamma   90.00
#
_symmetry.space_group_name_H-M   'P 1'
#
loop_
_entity.id
_entity.type
_entity.pdbx_description
1 polymer ?
#
loop_
_entity_poly.entity_id
_entity_poly.type
_entity_poly.pdbx_seq_one_letter_code
_entity_poly.pdbx_strand_id
1 'polypeptide(L)'
;MSTTAMAFPGNRAVTRRPRRVSGFWPTSPALALLIVFFVAPLLGLLLRSVLDPHPGLQNYAEVFASTTYLRIFMNTFIVATVVTTATLLLAFPVAWFLAVAPRRWASLLFAVIILSMWTNLLTRTYAWMVLLQRTGIINKTLMSWGVIAAPLPLINNLIGVTIGMTYIMLPFMVL
;
A
#
# COMPACT_ATOMS: atom_id res chain seq x y z
N MET A 1 33.70 -36.12 71.02
CA MET A 1 32.27 -36.44 71.22
C MET A 1 31.48 -35.47 70.36
N SER A 2 31.36 -35.75 69.07
CA SER A 2 30.21 -36.47 68.48
C SER A 2 28.90 -35.73 68.74
N THR A 3 28.37 -35.03 67.73
CA THR A 3 27.04 -35.30 67.15
C THR A 3 26.76 -34.34 65.99
N THR A 4 26.65 -34.95 64.82
CA THR A 4 26.04 -34.50 63.57
C THR A 4 24.63 -33.93 63.78
N ALA A 5 24.36 -32.75 63.21
CA ALA A 5 23.00 -32.37 62.83
C ALA A 5 23.04 -31.59 61.49
N MET A 6 22.74 -32.35 60.44
CA MET A 6 22.43 -31.89 59.10
C MET A 6 21.15 -31.05 59.13
N ALA A 7 21.21 -29.78 58.75
CA ALA A 7 20.03 -28.93 58.53
C ALA A 7 20.04 -28.39 57.11
N PHE A 8 19.05 -28.83 56.35
CA PHE A 8 18.83 -28.67 54.93
C PHE A 8 18.81 -27.21 54.46
N PRO A 9 19.29 -26.91 53.24
CA PRO A 9 19.16 -25.58 52.67
C PRO A 9 17.67 -25.25 52.51
N GLY A 10 17.23 -24.20 53.20
CA GLY A 10 15.89 -23.66 53.15
C GLY A 10 15.44 -23.42 51.71
N ASN A 11 14.51 -24.26 51.29
CA ASN A 11 13.50 -24.10 50.25
C ASN A 11 13.48 -22.70 49.59
N ARG A 12 14.11 -22.57 48.41
CA ARG A 12 13.89 -21.42 47.52
C ARG A 12 12.41 -21.44 47.15
N ALA A 13 11.62 -20.59 47.79
CA ALA A 13 10.23 -20.38 47.42
C ALA A 13 10.19 -19.91 45.96
N VAL A 14 9.90 -20.84 45.05
CA VAL A 14 9.59 -20.56 43.66
C VAL A 14 8.32 -19.72 43.69
N THR A 15 8.47 -18.40 43.62
CA THR A 15 7.35 -17.48 43.47
C THR A 15 6.72 -17.74 42.11
N ARG A 16 5.73 -18.65 42.07
CA ARG A 16 4.90 -18.88 40.91
C ARG A 16 4.10 -17.61 40.66
N ARG A 17 4.59 -16.74 39.76
CA ARG A 17 3.81 -15.62 39.23
C ARG A 17 2.49 -16.20 38.69
N PRO A 18 1.32 -15.72 39.13
CA PRO A 18 0.07 -16.18 38.56
C PRO A 18 0.09 -15.87 37.06
N ARG A 19 -0.07 -16.90 36.24
CA ARG A 19 -0.28 -16.75 34.80
C ARG A 19 -1.54 -15.91 34.63
N ARG A 20 -1.35 -14.63 34.30
CA ARG A 20 -2.43 -13.71 33.97
C ARG A 20 -3.02 -14.21 32.65
N VAL A 21 -4.06 -15.04 32.75
CA VAL A 21 -4.89 -15.39 31.60
C VAL A 21 -5.60 -14.10 31.23
N SER A 22 -5.04 -13.35 30.30
CA SER A 22 -5.64 -12.13 29.77
C SER A 22 -6.93 -12.55 29.08
N GLY A 23 -8.05 -12.42 29.80
CA GLY A 23 -9.37 -12.65 29.24
C GLY A 23 -9.57 -11.76 28.02
N PHE A 24 -10.18 -12.29 26.98
CA PHE A 24 -10.62 -11.60 25.76
C PHE A 24 -11.70 -10.52 26.02
N TRP A 25 -12.00 -10.22 27.28
CA TRP A 25 -13.03 -9.26 27.70
C TRP A 25 -12.74 -7.78 27.31
N PRO A 26 -11.50 -7.26 27.40
CA PRO A 26 -11.22 -5.86 27.05
C PRO A 26 -11.11 -5.60 25.55
N THR A 27 -11.02 -6.63 24.69
CA THR A 27 -11.04 -6.46 23.22
C THR A 27 -12.44 -6.54 22.62
N SER A 28 -13.44 -6.93 23.41
CA SER A 28 -14.84 -7.03 22.97
C SER A 28 -15.44 -5.73 22.39
N PRO A 29 -15.21 -4.52 22.94
CA PRO A 29 -15.77 -3.30 22.36
C PRO A 29 -15.10 -2.95 21.02
N ALA A 30 -13.81 -3.23 20.85
CA ALA A 30 -13.11 -3.03 19.58
C ALA A 30 -13.63 -3.99 18.50
N LEU A 31 -13.90 -5.25 18.85
CA LEU A 31 -14.48 -6.25 17.94
C LEU A 31 -15.91 -5.89 17.55
N ALA A 32 -16.73 -5.45 18.51
CA ALA A 32 -18.11 -5.03 18.23
C ALA A 32 -18.15 -3.84 17.24
N LEU A 33 -17.26 -2.85 17.41
CA LEU A 33 -17.14 -1.73 16.48
C LEU A 33 -16.72 -2.18 15.07
N LEU A 34 -15.75 -3.08 14.96
CA LEU A 34 -15.32 -3.63 13.68
C LEU A 34 -16.47 -4.37 12.99
N ILE A 35 -17.24 -5.16 13.74
CA ILE A 35 -18.40 -5.86 13.19
C ILE A 35 -19.43 -4.87 12.66
N VAL A 36 -19.82 -3.86 13.46
CA VAL A 36 -20.90 -2.93 13.09
C VAL A 36 -20.50 -2.01 11.93
N PHE A 37 -19.28 -1.47 11.95
CA PHE A 37 -18.87 -0.45 10.99
C PHE A 37 -18.11 -0.99 9.77
N PHE A 38 -17.62 -2.22 9.81
CA PHE A 38 -16.88 -2.81 8.69
C PHE A 38 -17.52 -4.11 8.20
N VAL A 39 -17.76 -5.08 9.08
CA VAL A 39 -18.28 -6.39 8.66
C VAL A 39 -19.73 -6.29 8.18
N ALA A 40 -20.60 -5.59 8.90
CA ALA A 40 -22.01 -5.44 8.54
C ALA A 40 -22.21 -4.77 7.17
N PRO A 41 -21.58 -3.63 6.83
CA PRO A 41 -21.71 -3.06 5.49
C PRO A 41 -21.06 -3.93 4.40
N LEU A 42 -19.95 -4.63 4.71
CA LEU A 42 -19.32 -5.56 3.77
C LEU A 42 -20.24 -6.75 3.47
N LEU A 43 -20.83 -7.36 4.49
CA LEU A 43 -21.82 -8.43 4.34
C LEU A 43 -23.05 -7.92 3.59
N GLY A 44 -23.53 -6.71 3.91
CA GLY A 44 -24.61 -6.07 3.18
C GLY A 44 -24.30 -5.92 1.69
N LEU A 45 -23.08 -5.51 1.34
CA LEU A 45 -22.63 -5.41 -0.05
C LEU A 45 -22.55 -6.78 -0.73
N LEU A 46 -22.00 -7.79 -0.05
CA LEU A 46 -21.92 -9.16 -0.57
C LEU A 46 -23.30 -9.78 -0.79
N LEU A 47 -24.22 -9.56 0.14
CA LEU A 47 -25.63 -9.97 0.03
C LEU A 47 -26.28 -9.27 -1.17
N ARG A 48 -26.12 -7.95 -1.30
CA ARG A 48 -26.64 -7.20 -2.46
C ARG A 48 -26.05 -7.69 -3.79
N SER A 49 -24.78 -8.08 -3.82
CA SER A 49 -24.12 -8.63 -5.01
C SER A 49 -24.77 -9.93 -5.51
N VAL A 50 -25.47 -10.67 -4.65
CA VAL A 50 -26.16 -11.93 -4.97
C VAL A 50 -27.67 -11.72 -5.12
N LEU A 51 -28.25 -10.78 -4.39
CA LEU A 51 -29.71 -10.63 -4.24
C LEU A 51 -30.33 -9.60 -5.19
N ASP A 52 -29.60 -8.53 -5.55
CA ASP A 52 -30.10 -7.43 -6.36
C ASP A 52 -29.43 -7.41 -7.76
N PRO A 53 -30.14 -7.15 -8.87
CA PRO A 53 -31.58 -6.92 -9.02
C PRO A 53 -32.43 -8.21 -9.04
N HIS A 54 -31.79 -9.36 -9.30
CA HIS A 54 -32.42 -10.68 -9.28
C HIS A 54 -31.58 -11.63 -8.40
N PRO A 55 -32.22 -12.43 -7.54
CA PRO A 55 -31.49 -13.41 -6.72
C PRO A 55 -30.79 -14.45 -7.59
N GLY A 56 -29.47 -14.53 -7.48
CA GLY A 56 -28.67 -15.59 -8.08
C GLY A 56 -27.25 -15.18 -8.45
N LEU A 57 -26.55 -16.09 -9.15
CA LEU A 57 -25.17 -15.90 -9.56
C LEU A 57 -25.03 -15.25 -10.95
N GLN A 58 -26.14 -14.79 -11.55
CA GLN A 58 -26.15 -14.18 -12.88
C GLN A 58 -25.27 -12.91 -12.93
N ASN A 59 -25.25 -12.12 -11.85
CA ASN A 59 -24.37 -10.95 -11.71
C ASN A 59 -22.89 -11.32 -11.90
N TYR A 60 -22.46 -12.48 -11.40
CA TYR A 60 -21.10 -12.97 -11.59
C TYR A 60 -20.88 -13.50 -13.00
N ALA A 61 -21.89 -14.16 -13.59
CA ALA A 61 -21.81 -14.61 -14.99
C ALA A 61 -21.65 -13.43 -15.96
N GLU A 62 -22.34 -12.30 -15.71
CA GLU A 62 -22.21 -11.08 -16.52
C GLU A 62 -20.79 -10.49 -16.44
N VAL A 63 -20.14 -10.53 -15.28
CA VAL A 63 -18.76 -10.06 -15.11
C VAL A 63 -17.79 -10.82 -16.02
N PHE A 64 -17.97 -12.13 -16.20
CA PHE A 64 -17.13 -12.94 -17.09
C PHE A 64 -17.59 -12.92 -18.55
N ALA A 65 -18.88 -12.71 -18.81
CA ALA A 65 -19.44 -12.66 -20.16
C ALA A 65 -19.19 -11.32 -20.86
N SER A 66 -19.11 -10.22 -20.10
CA SER A 66 -18.89 -8.90 -20.68
C SER A 66 -17.41 -8.67 -21.03
N THR A 67 -17.16 -8.41 -22.30
CA THR A 67 -15.82 -8.03 -22.80
C THR A 67 -15.30 -6.76 -22.15
N THR A 68 -16.18 -5.88 -21.67
CA THR A 68 -15.83 -4.62 -21.02
C THR A 68 -15.24 -4.86 -19.63
N TYR A 69 -15.87 -5.70 -18.82
CA TYR A 69 -15.35 -6.05 -17.48
C TYR A 69 -14.01 -6.78 -17.60
N LEU A 70 -13.92 -7.74 -18.53
CA LEU A 70 -12.67 -8.45 -18.78
C LEU A 70 -11.55 -7.50 -19.23
N ARG A 71 -11.86 -6.53 -20.09
CA ARG A 71 -10.91 -5.49 -20.52
C ARG A 71 -10.47 -4.59 -19.37
N ILE A 72 -11.38 -4.15 -18.51
CA ILE A 72 -11.04 -3.35 -17.33
C ILE A 72 -10.11 -4.15 -16.41
N PHE A 73 -10.44 -5.41 -16.13
CA PHE A 73 -9.64 -6.30 -15.31
C PHE A 73 -8.23 -6.49 -15.88
N MET A 74 -8.12 -6.77 -17.20
CA MET A 74 -6.83 -6.89 -17.88
C MET A 74 -6.04 -5.58 -17.88
N ASN A 75 -6.70 -4.44 -18.09
CA ASN A 75 -6.05 -3.13 -18.01
C ASN A 75 -5.48 -2.89 -16.61
N THR A 76 -6.21 -3.22 -15.54
CA THR A 76 -5.71 -3.10 -14.17
C THR A 76 -4.47 -3.97 -13.95
N PHE A 77 -4.49 -5.21 -14.44
CA PHE A 77 -3.35 -6.12 -14.33
C PHE A 77 -2.12 -5.62 -15.10
N ILE A 78 -2.32 -5.14 -16.33
CA ILE A 78 -1.27 -4.54 -17.17
C ILE A 78 -0.69 -3.31 -16.46
N VAL A 79 -1.53 -2.39 -16.00
CA VAL A 79 -1.08 -1.18 -15.30
C VAL A 79 -0.31 -1.55 -14.04
N ALA A 80 -0.82 -2.46 -13.21
CA ALA A 80 -0.13 -2.90 -12.00
C ALA A 80 1.24 -3.51 -12.32
N THR A 81 1.33 -4.34 -13.36
CA THR A 81 2.60 -4.96 -13.79
C THR A 81 3.58 -3.91 -14.30
N VAL A 82 3.13 -3.00 -15.15
CA VAL A 82 3.96 -1.92 -15.71
C VAL A 82 4.45 -0.98 -14.61
N VAL A 83 3.56 -0.54 -13.71
CA VAL A 83 3.90 0.31 -12.57
C VAL A 83 4.89 -0.39 -11.66
N THR A 84 4.66 -1.67 -11.32
CA THR A 84 5.57 -2.43 -10.43
C THR A 84 6.95 -2.55 -11.07
N THR A 85 7.02 -2.89 -12.35
CA THR A 85 8.28 -3.04 -13.08
C THR A 85 9.01 -1.71 -13.20
N ALA A 86 8.31 -0.64 -13.59
CA ALA A 86 8.89 0.70 -13.68
C ALA A 86 9.40 1.21 -12.32
N THR A 87 8.61 1.01 -11.27
CA THR A 87 8.99 1.38 -9.90
C THR A 87 10.21 0.57 -9.47
N LEU A 88 10.27 -0.73 -9.75
CA LEU A 88 11.40 -1.60 -9.39
C LEU A 88 12.68 -1.16 -10.08
N LEU A 89 12.61 -0.88 -11.39
CA LEU A 89 13.77 -0.42 -12.16
C LEU A 89 14.31 0.92 -11.67
N LEU A 90 13.44 1.82 -11.18
CA LEU A 90 13.84 3.12 -10.65
C LEU A 90 14.25 3.06 -9.18
N ALA A 91 13.59 2.24 -8.36
CA ALA A 91 13.86 2.09 -6.94
C ALA A 91 15.16 1.32 -6.69
N PHE A 92 15.46 0.29 -7.49
CA PHE A 92 16.66 -0.53 -7.35
C PHE A 92 17.97 0.27 -7.32
N PRO A 93 18.26 1.17 -8.29
CA PRO A 93 19.50 1.97 -8.24
C PRO A 93 19.54 2.91 -7.04
N VAL A 94 18.39 3.45 -6.63
CA VAL A 94 18.29 4.35 -5.46
C VAL A 94 18.56 3.58 -4.16
N ALA A 95 17.95 2.41 -3.99
CA ALA A 95 18.14 1.53 -2.84
C ALA A 95 19.59 1.00 -2.79
N TRP A 96 20.15 0.62 -3.94
CA TRP A 96 21.56 0.23 -4.04
C TRP A 96 22.50 1.37 -3.61
N PHE A 97 22.23 2.58 -4.09
CA PHE A 97 23.02 3.76 -3.68
C PHE A 97 22.90 4.03 -2.18
N LEU A 98 21.70 3.91 -1.60
CA LEU A 98 21.47 4.02 -0.16
C LEU A 98 22.25 2.96 0.65
N ALA A 99 22.39 1.75 0.13
CA ALA A 99 23.10 0.66 0.80
C ALA A 99 24.63 0.85 0.79
N VAL A 100 25.19 1.46 -0.27
CA VAL A 100 26.64 1.61 -0.45
C VAL A 100 27.14 3.01 -0.04
N ALA A 101 26.27 4.01 0.02
CA ALA A 101 26.65 5.40 0.29
C ALA A 101 27.15 5.63 1.73
N PRO A 102 28.01 6.65 1.94
CA PRO A 102 28.42 7.07 3.28
C PRO A 102 27.22 7.46 4.16
N ARG A 103 27.30 7.17 5.46
CA ARG A 103 26.23 7.41 6.46
C ARG A 103 25.53 8.78 6.33
N ARG A 104 26.28 9.85 6.03
CA ARG A 104 25.75 11.22 5.85
C ARG A 104 24.83 11.33 4.64
N TRP A 105 25.26 10.81 3.48
CA TRP A 105 24.46 10.84 2.24
C TRP A 105 23.25 9.93 2.33
N ALA A 106 23.41 8.72 2.87
CA ALA A 106 22.31 7.80 3.11
C ALA A 106 21.23 8.42 4.01
N SER A 107 21.64 9.08 5.11
CA SER A 107 20.70 9.75 6.02
C SER A 107 19.94 10.90 5.36
N LEU A 108 20.59 11.69 4.48
CA LEU A 108 19.93 12.77 3.75
C LEU A 108 18.93 12.24 2.72
N LEU A 109 19.32 11.24 1.93
CA LEU A 109 18.43 10.58 0.96
C LEU A 109 17.21 9.97 1.65
N PHE A 110 17.41 9.26 2.75
CA PHE A 110 16.33 8.67 3.53
C PHE A 110 15.37 9.74 4.09
N ALA A 111 15.90 10.86 4.58
CA ALA A 111 15.09 11.99 5.04
C ALA A 111 14.25 12.61 3.92
N VAL A 112 14.82 12.78 2.72
CA VAL A 112 14.09 13.30 1.54
C VAL A 112 12.96 12.34 1.13
N ILE A 113 13.21 11.04 1.13
CA ILE A 113 12.20 10.02 0.80
C ILE A 113 11.03 10.07 1.78
N ILE A 114 11.32 10.09 3.09
CA ILE A 114 10.29 10.21 4.13
C ILE A 114 9.54 11.54 4.02
N LEU A 115 10.25 12.64 3.78
CA LEU A 115 9.63 13.95 3.59
C LEU A 115 8.66 13.96 2.40
N SER A 116 9.01 13.24 1.31
CA SER A 116 8.11 13.06 0.18
C SER A 116 6.85 12.26 0.55
N MET A 117 6.96 11.28 1.46
CA MET A 117 5.78 10.55 1.97
C MET A 117 4.85 11.43 2.79
N TRP A 118 5.38 12.42 3.51
CA TRP A 118 4.59 13.37 4.31
C TRP A 118 3.80 14.36 3.44
N THR A 119 4.02 14.39 2.12
CA THR A 119 3.28 15.26 1.21
C THR A 119 1.90 14.66 0.90
N ASN A 120 0.84 15.43 1.12
CA ASN A 120 -0.54 15.00 0.87
C ASN A 120 -0.73 14.49 -0.56
N LEU A 121 -1.36 13.30 -0.68
CA LEU A 121 -1.67 12.65 -1.95
C LEU A 121 -2.41 13.59 -2.92
N LEU A 122 -3.36 14.39 -2.42
CA LEU A 122 -4.13 15.31 -3.26
C LEU A 122 -3.25 16.37 -3.92
N THR A 123 -2.35 17.00 -3.15
CA THR A 123 -1.41 17.99 -3.68
C THR A 123 -0.53 17.40 -4.77
N ARG A 124 -0.03 16.18 -4.57
CA ARG A 124 0.78 15.45 -5.56
C ARG A 124 -0.02 15.18 -6.83
N THR A 125 -1.28 14.74 -6.70
CA THR A 125 -2.17 14.48 -7.84
C THR A 125 -2.44 15.75 -8.64
N TYR A 126 -2.70 16.89 -7.98
CA TYR A 126 -2.90 18.17 -8.68
C TYR A 126 -1.63 18.66 -9.40
N ALA A 127 -0.46 18.53 -8.76
CA ALA A 127 0.80 18.88 -9.40
C ALA A 127 1.03 18.04 -10.68
N TRP A 128 0.82 16.72 -10.63
CA TRP A 128 0.91 15.86 -11.81
C TRP A 128 -0.15 16.19 -12.86
N MET A 129 -1.38 16.49 -12.47
CA MET A 129 -2.42 16.94 -13.41
C MET A 129 -1.97 18.17 -14.19
N VAL A 130 -1.42 19.20 -13.53
CA VAL A 130 -0.92 20.42 -14.19
C VAL A 130 0.26 20.12 -15.11
N LEU A 131 1.18 19.23 -14.71
CA LEU A 131 2.33 18.86 -15.54
C LEU A 131 1.95 18.04 -16.78
N LEU A 132 0.98 17.13 -16.66
CA LEU A 132 0.52 16.21 -17.71
C LEU A 132 -0.62 16.77 -18.56
N GLN A 133 -1.16 17.94 -18.23
CA GLN A 133 -2.13 18.64 -19.06
C GLN A 133 -1.57 18.87 -20.48
N ARG A 134 -2.47 19.06 -21.45
CA ARG A 134 -2.08 19.33 -22.86
C ARG A 134 -1.18 20.55 -23.00
N THR A 135 -1.38 21.57 -22.15
CA THR A 135 -0.57 22.80 -22.07
C THR A 135 0.52 22.75 -20.99
N GLY A 136 0.70 21.59 -20.35
CA GLY A 136 1.65 21.38 -19.28
C GLY A 136 3.11 21.38 -19.75
N ILE A 137 4.03 21.46 -18.78
CA ILE A 137 5.48 21.54 -19.03
C ILE A 137 5.98 20.30 -19.81
N ILE A 138 5.41 19.12 -19.54
CA ILE A 138 5.82 17.88 -20.21
C ILE A 138 5.53 17.95 -21.72
N ASN A 139 4.30 18.29 -22.11
CA ASN A 139 3.96 18.43 -23.52
C ASN A 139 4.73 19.57 -24.20
N LYS A 140 4.95 20.70 -23.52
CA LYS A 140 5.75 21.82 -24.05
C LYS A 140 7.20 21.44 -24.32
N THR A 141 7.83 20.72 -23.38
CA THR A 141 9.22 20.28 -23.52
C THR A 141 9.37 19.24 -24.64
N LEU A 142 8.47 18.25 -24.71
CA LEU A 142 8.42 17.26 -25.80
C LEU A 142 8.22 17.91 -27.19
N MET A 143 7.37 18.94 -27.29
CA MET A 143 7.21 19.70 -28.52
C MET A 143 8.46 20.52 -28.85
N SER A 144 9.09 21.16 -27.86
CA SER A 144 10.31 21.97 -28.08
C SER A 144 11.50 21.14 -28.55
N TRP A 145 11.57 19.86 -28.16
CA TRP A 145 12.59 18.91 -28.62
C TRP A 145 12.24 18.26 -29.97
N GLY A 146 11.09 18.60 -30.57
CA GLY A 146 10.64 18.05 -31.85
C GLY A 146 10.23 16.57 -31.80
N VAL A 147 10.09 15.99 -30.59
CA VAL A 147 9.73 14.58 -30.41
C VAL A 147 8.25 14.33 -30.77
N ILE A 148 7.38 15.34 -30.59
CA ILE A 148 5.95 15.25 -30.90
C ILE A 148 5.48 16.47 -31.69
N ALA A 149 4.59 16.24 -32.68
CA ALA A 149 4.01 17.30 -33.51
C ALA A 149 2.74 17.93 -32.90
N ALA A 150 2.08 17.23 -31.97
CA ALA A 150 0.86 17.70 -31.30
C ALA A 150 0.85 17.24 -29.83
N PRO A 151 0.19 18.00 -28.92
CA PRO A 151 0.18 17.70 -27.50
C PRO A 151 -0.56 16.38 -27.19
N LEU A 152 0.13 15.47 -26.51
CA LEU A 152 -0.41 14.16 -26.16
C LEU A 152 -1.45 14.28 -25.03
N PRO A 153 -2.57 13.53 -25.10
CA PRO A 153 -3.53 13.43 -24.00
C PRO A 153 -2.97 12.52 -22.89
N LEU A 154 -2.09 13.09 -22.06
CA LEU A 154 -1.45 12.36 -20.96
C LEU A 154 -2.32 12.32 -19.70
N ILE A 155 -3.27 13.24 -19.56
CA ILE A 155 -4.25 13.25 -18.46
C ILE A 155 -5.39 12.26 -18.73
N ASN A 156 -5.90 11.62 -17.68
CA ASN A 156 -7.01 10.63 -17.73
C ASN A 156 -6.74 9.42 -18.65
N ASN A 157 -5.47 9.02 -18.81
CA ASN A 157 -5.09 7.85 -19.59
C ASN A 157 -4.06 7.00 -18.82
N LEU A 158 -3.82 5.77 -19.31
CA LEU A 158 -2.92 4.78 -18.72
C LEU A 158 -1.52 5.34 -18.49
N ILE A 159 -1.01 6.18 -19.41
CA ILE A 159 0.32 6.80 -19.29
C ILE A 159 0.39 7.72 -18.06
N GLY A 160 -0.57 8.63 -17.91
CA GLY A 160 -0.61 9.55 -16.77
C GLY A 160 -0.78 8.81 -15.43
N VAL A 161 -1.64 7.78 -15.41
CA VAL A 161 -1.82 6.91 -14.23
C VAL A 161 -0.51 6.20 -13.90
N THR A 162 0.18 5.65 -14.89
CA THR A 162 1.45 4.93 -14.69
C THR A 162 2.52 5.85 -14.10
N ILE A 163 2.68 7.06 -14.64
CA ILE A 163 3.65 8.05 -14.14
C ILE A 163 3.32 8.45 -12.69
N GLY A 164 2.06 8.80 -12.43
CA GLY A 164 1.61 9.20 -11.10
C GLY A 164 1.79 8.09 -10.05
N MET A 165 1.36 6.88 -10.38
CA MET A 165 1.49 5.71 -9.50
C MET A 165 2.95 5.33 -9.24
N THR A 166 3.81 5.36 -10.26
CA THR A 166 5.25 5.08 -10.12
C THR A 166 5.89 6.06 -9.13
N TYR A 167 5.58 7.35 -9.23
CA TYR A 167 6.06 8.35 -8.28
C TYR A 167 5.53 8.12 -6.86
N ILE A 168 4.27 7.70 -6.71
CA ILE A 168 3.67 7.42 -5.40
C ILE A 168 4.27 6.18 -4.76
N MET A 169 4.51 5.12 -5.52
CA MET A 169 5.04 3.84 -5.01
C MET A 169 6.56 3.83 -4.82
N LEU A 170 7.31 4.69 -5.53
CA LEU A 170 8.76 4.82 -5.41
C LEU A 170 9.28 4.88 -3.97
N PRO A 171 8.82 5.79 -3.09
CA PRO A 171 9.32 5.85 -1.73
C PRO A 171 9.03 4.57 -0.93
N PHE A 172 7.86 3.94 -1.15
CA PHE A 172 7.51 2.69 -0.47
C PHE A 172 8.36 1.50 -0.93
N MET A 173 8.82 1.48 -2.18
CA MET A 173 9.64 0.39 -2.71
C MET A 173 11.13 0.55 -2.37
N VAL A 174 11.59 1.78 -2.13
CA VAL A 174 12.96 2.07 -1.70
C VAL A 174 13.15 1.79 -0.19
N LEU A 175 12.10 2.01 0.61
CA LEU A 175 12.07 1.72 2.06
C LEU A 175 11.98 0.22 2.34
#